data_AF-A0A661AH37-F1
#
_entry.id   AF-A0A661AH37-F1
#
_cell.length_a   1.000
_cell.length_b   1.000
_cell.length_c   1.000
_cell.angle_alpha   90.00
_cell.angle_beta   90.00
_cell.angle_gamma   90.00
#
_symmetry.space_group_name_H-M   'P 1'
#
loop_
_entity.id
_entity.type
_entity.pdbx_description
1 polymer ?
#
loop_
_entity_poly.entity_id
_entity_poly.type
_entity_poly.pdbx_seq_one_letter_code
_entity_poly.pdbx_strand_id
1 'polypeptide(L)'
;MDIYGRGYFISPKGEAVEVVEHIEWVRDNLERVGLSPECMREIEEKYGAKEKGKIRKEVLFRVIKKGWIRIRTCNEMHVEVWVLDDLTKRRIRKFLRGFHVDPDLTMIINELGTGKSRRMKVKKFLNPCDYPLPVFGFRIKGTCDGFRFVIG
;
A
#
# COMPACT_ATOMS: atom_id res chain seq x y z
N MET A 1 -10.64 3.34 -16.16
CA MET A 1 -9.29 2.90 -16.54
C MET A 1 -9.06 1.53 -15.92
N ASP A 2 -8.75 0.54 -16.74
CA ASP A 2 -8.42 -0.81 -16.27
C ASP A 2 -7.04 -0.80 -15.58
N ILE A 3 -6.93 -1.47 -14.44
CA ILE A 3 -5.70 -1.55 -13.65
C ILE A 3 -4.92 -2.84 -13.90
N TYR A 4 -5.45 -3.86 -14.58
CA TYR A 4 -4.76 -5.14 -14.73
C TYR A 4 -3.41 -5.01 -15.48
N GLY A 5 -2.39 -5.72 -14.99
CA GLY A 5 -1.03 -5.72 -15.52
C GLY A 5 -0.16 -4.52 -15.14
N ARG A 6 -0.65 -3.61 -14.28
CA ARG A 6 0.01 -2.33 -13.99
C ARG A 6 0.70 -2.30 -12.62
N GLY A 7 1.64 -1.38 -12.46
CA GLY A 7 2.25 -1.04 -11.19
C GLY A 7 1.80 0.34 -10.74
N TYR A 8 1.63 0.53 -9.43
CA TYR A 8 1.41 1.86 -8.87
C TYR A 8 2.23 2.07 -7.60
N PHE A 9 2.51 3.34 -7.33
CA PHE A 9 2.89 3.84 -6.01
C PHE A 9 1.84 4.82 -5.51
N ILE A 10 1.53 4.78 -4.21
CA ILE A 10 0.76 5.83 -3.55
C ILE A 10 1.70 6.58 -2.60
N SER A 11 1.78 7.89 -2.77
CA SER A 11 2.64 8.76 -1.95
C SER A 11 2.15 8.87 -0.50
N PRO A 12 3.00 9.37 0.42
CA PRO A 12 2.57 9.75 1.77
C PRO A 12 1.35 10.68 1.79
N LYS A 13 1.22 11.55 0.77
CA LYS A 13 0.09 12.48 0.60
C LYS A 13 -1.15 11.84 -0.05
N GLY A 14 -1.07 10.59 -0.49
CA GLY A 14 -2.18 9.88 -1.11
C GLY A 14 -2.34 10.10 -2.62
N GLU A 15 -1.30 10.61 -3.28
CA GLU A 15 -1.24 10.72 -4.75
C GLU A 15 -0.83 9.36 -5.34
N ALA A 16 -1.58 8.87 -6.32
CA ALA A 16 -1.25 7.64 -7.02
C ALA A 16 -0.45 7.95 -8.29
N VAL A 17 0.66 7.24 -8.48
CA VAL A 17 1.50 7.33 -9.68
C VAL A 17 1.56 5.94 -10.30
N GLU A 18 1.16 5.84 -11.56
CA GLU A 18 1.33 4.62 -12.35
C GLU A 18 2.81 4.44 -12.70
N VAL A 19 3.31 3.21 -12.59
CA VAL A 19 4.69 2.85 -12.88
C VAL A 19 4.76 1.56 -13.68
N VAL A 20 5.61 1.55 -14.70
CA VAL A 20 5.89 0.36 -15.50
C VAL A 20 6.80 -0.58 -14.72
N GLU A 21 7.97 -0.08 -14.29
CA GLU A 21 8.91 -0.79 -13.44
C GLU A 21 9.19 0.00 -12.16
N HIS A 22 8.79 -0.54 -11.01
CA HIS A 22 8.90 0.16 -9.72
C HIS A 22 10.32 0.61 -9.38
N ILE A 23 11.34 -0.20 -9.73
CA ILE A 23 12.73 0.08 -9.33
C ILE A 23 13.37 1.15 -10.22
N GLU A 24 13.08 1.13 -11.52
CA GLU A 24 13.55 2.15 -12.46
C GLU A 24 12.91 3.48 -12.11
N TRP A 25 11.59 3.50 -11.89
CA TRP A 25 10.90 4.71 -11.47
C TRP A 25 11.47 5.31 -10.18
N VAL A 26 11.82 4.47 -9.18
CA VAL A 26 12.47 4.94 -7.95
C VAL A 26 13.83 5.56 -8.22
N ARG A 27 14.65 4.96 -9.09
CA ARG A 27 15.96 5.50 -9.48
C ARG A 27 15.85 6.87 -10.16
N ASP A 28 14.82 7.06 -10.97
CA ASP A 28 14.58 8.32 -11.67
C ASP A 28 13.93 9.38 -10.75
N ASN A 29 13.47 9.00 -9.55
CA ASN A 29 12.69 9.86 -8.65
C ASN A 29 13.18 9.79 -7.19
N LEU A 30 14.50 9.64 -6.96
CA LEU A 30 15.07 9.43 -5.63
C LEU A 30 14.64 10.50 -4.61
N GLU A 31 14.78 11.77 -4.95
CA GLU A 31 14.40 12.87 -4.05
C GLU A 31 12.91 12.83 -3.70
N ARG A 32 12.05 12.52 -4.69
CA ARG A 32 10.60 12.42 -4.49
C ARG A 32 10.23 11.31 -3.52
N VAL A 33 10.93 10.18 -3.57
CA VAL A 33 10.75 9.09 -2.61
C VAL A 33 11.54 9.28 -1.31
N GLY A 34 12.24 10.42 -1.17
CA GLY A 34 13.03 10.78 -0.01
C GLY A 34 14.32 9.98 0.14
N LEU A 35 14.86 9.41 -0.93
CA LEU A 35 16.16 8.76 -0.98
C LEU A 35 17.19 9.71 -1.60
N SER A 36 18.45 9.59 -1.19
CA SER A 36 19.56 10.30 -1.82
C SER A 36 20.36 9.36 -2.74
N PRO A 37 21.16 9.89 -3.68
CA PRO A 37 22.09 9.10 -4.47
C PRO A 37 23.09 8.31 -3.61
N GLU A 38 23.56 8.88 -2.50
CA GLU A 38 24.48 8.22 -1.56
C GLU A 38 23.83 6.99 -0.94
N CYS A 39 22.57 7.11 -0.52
CA CYS A 39 21.79 5.98 -0.02
C CYS A 39 21.67 4.85 -1.05
N MET A 40 21.59 5.16 -2.35
CA MET A 40 21.58 4.14 -3.39
C MET A 40 22.95 3.45 -3.53
N ARG A 41 24.03 4.22 -3.56
CA ARG A 41 25.40 3.67 -3.62
C ARG A 41 25.66 2.74 -2.43
N GLU A 42 25.29 3.14 -1.21
CA GLU A 42 25.45 2.31 -0.01
C GLU A 42 24.76 0.95 -0.14
N ILE A 43 23.57 0.90 -0.75
CA ILE A 43 22.83 -0.35 -0.96
C ILE A 43 23.55 -1.21 -2.01
N GLU A 44 24.00 -0.61 -3.09
CA GLU A 44 24.71 -1.31 -4.17
C GLU A 44 26.07 -1.86 -3.71
N GLU A 45 26.80 -1.10 -2.88
CA GLU A 45 28.04 -1.53 -2.24
C GLU A 45 27.79 -2.68 -1.25
N LYS A 46 26.72 -2.59 -0.44
CA LYS A 46 26.39 -3.62 0.57
C LYS A 46 26.12 -5.00 -0.03
N TYR A 47 25.40 -5.08 -1.14
CA TYR A 47 25.00 -6.36 -1.75
C TYR A 47 25.85 -6.75 -2.96
N GLY A 48 26.62 -5.82 -3.53
CA GLY A 48 27.38 -6.00 -4.75
C GLY A 48 26.51 -6.02 -6.01
N ALA A 49 27.05 -5.53 -7.12
CA ALA A 49 26.31 -5.34 -8.39
C ALA A 49 25.67 -6.62 -8.97
N LYS A 50 26.16 -7.81 -8.59
CA LYS A 50 25.64 -9.10 -9.05
C LYS A 50 24.34 -9.51 -8.33
N GLU A 51 24.01 -8.92 -7.19
CA GLU A 51 22.84 -9.27 -6.38
C GLU A 51 21.62 -8.37 -6.64
N LYS A 52 21.28 -8.15 -7.92
CA LYS A 52 20.19 -7.23 -8.36
C LYS A 52 18.87 -7.43 -7.61
N GLY A 53 18.50 -8.67 -7.29
CA GLY A 53 17.26 -8.98 -6.56
C GLY A 53 17.25 -8.46 -5.11
N LYS A 54 18.38 -8.55 -4.41
CA LYS A 54 18.50 -8.05 -3.03
C LYS A 54 18.56 -6.52 -3.00
N ILE A 55 19.28 -5.91 -3.94
CA ILE A 55 19.29 -4.44 -4.14
C ILE A 55 17.87 -3.94 -4.37
N ARG A 56 17.12 -4.53 -5.33
CA ARG A 56 15.73 -4.16 -5.60
C ARG A 56 14.86 -4.24 -4.35
N LYS A 57 14.98 -5.34 -3.59
CA LYS A 57 14.19 -5.54 -2.36
C LYS A 57 14.51 -4.49 -1.30
N GLU A 58 15.79 -4.20 -1.06
CA GLU A 58 16.22 -3.22 -0.07
C GLU A 58 15.76 -1.80 -0.44
N VAL A 59 15.92 -1.40 -1.71
CA VAL A 59 15.49 -0.07 -2.18
C VAL A 59 13.99 0.11 -1.97
N LEU A 60 13.17 -0.84 -2.43
CA LEU A 60 11.72 -0.79 -2.27
C LEU A 60 11.31 -0.80 -0.79
N PHE A 61 12.02 -1.58 0.04
CA PHE A 61 11.80 -1.60 1.49
C PHE A 61 12.02 -0.21 2.12
N ARG A 62 13.09 0.50 1.74
CA ARG A 62 13.35 1.88 2.21
C ARG A 62 12.29 2.88 1.74
N VAL A 63 11.84 2.78 0.49
CA VAL A 63 10.75 3.60 -0.06
C VAL A 63 9.46 3.39 0.74
N ILE A 64 9.09 2.13 0.97
CA ILE A 64 7.87 1.78 1.73
C ILE A 64 7.99 2.25 3.19
N LYS A 65 9.18 2.11 3.81
CA LYS A 65 9.46 2.61 5.16
C LYS A 65 9.28 4.13 5.29
N LYS A 66 9.45 4.88 4.20
CA LYS A 66 9.17 6.34 4.12
C LYS A 66 7.68 6.66 3.91
N GLY A 67 6.79 5.67 4.03
CA GLY A 67 5.34 5.86 4.01
C GLY A 67 4.70 5.74 2.63
N TRP A 68 5.48 5.37 1.61
CA TRP A 68 4.94 5.02 0.29
C TRP A 68 4.27 3.64 0.33
N ILE A 69 3.26 3.46 -0.53
CA ILE A 69 2.54 2.20 -0.68
C ILE A 69 2.79 1.70 -2.09
N ARG A 70 3.21 0.45 -2.24
CA ARG A 70 3.39 -0.16 -3.55
C ARG A 70 2.18 -1.03 -3.87
N ILE A 71 1.63 -0.89 -5.07
CA ILE A 71 0.56 -1.73 -5.58
C ILE A 71 1.02 -2.40 -6.87
N ARG A 72 0.77 -3.69 -7.01
CA ARG A 72 0.89 -4.45 -8.26
C ARG A 72 -0.42 -5.13 -8.54
N THR A 73 -0.87 -5.06 -9.78
CA THR A 73 -2.14 -5.63 -10.21
C THR A 73 -1.84 -6.67 -11.29
N CYS A 74 -1.85 -7.94 -10.89
CA CYS A 74 -1.73 -9.09 -11.80
C CYS A 74 -3.07 -9.86 -11.74
N ASN A 75 -3.03 -11.19 -11.67
CA ASN A 75 -4.22 -12.01 -11.36
C ASN A 75 -4.78 -11.73 -9.96
N GLU A 76 -3.93 -11.20 -9.07
CA GLU A 76 -4.29 -10.69 -7.76
C GLU A 76 -3.67 -9.31 -7.56
N MET A 77 -4.26 -8.53 -6.64
CA MET A 77 -3.70 -7.25 -6.23
C MET A 77 -2.76 -7.45 -5.05
N HIS A 78 -1.48 -7.14 -5.22
CA HIS A 78 -0.51 -7.11 -4.14
C HIS A 78 -0.29 -5.68 -3.67
N VAL A 79 -0.47 -5.44 -2.38
CA VAL A 79 -0.26 -4.15 -1.73
C VAL A 79 0.84 -4.31 -0.69
N GLU A 80 1.92 -3.57 -0.80
CA GLU A 80 3.01 -3.56 0.17
C GLU A 80 3.01 -2.21 0.91
N VAL A 81 2.94 -2.27 2.24
CA VAL A 81 2.90 -1.11 3.13
C VAL A 81 3.88 -1.30 4.29
N TRP A 82 4.29 -0.22 4.92
CA TRP A 82 5.08 -0.34 6.16
C TRP A 82 4.19 -0.88 7.29
N VAL A 83 3.09 -0.20 7.57
CA VAL A 83 2.07 -0.57 8.57
C VAL A 83 0.69 -0.27 8.00
N LEU A 84 -0.30 -1.14 8.23
CA LEU A 84 -1.68 -0.94 7.78
C LEU A 84 -2.52 -0.17 8.82
N ASP A 85 -2.15 1.08 9.07
CA ASP A 85 -2.93 2.01 9.91
C ASP A 85 -4.13 2.61 9.15
N ASP A 86 -4.96 3.39 9.84
CA ASP A 86 -6.18 3.94 9.24
C ASP A 86 -5.90 4.99 8.16
N LEU A 87 -4.81 5.74 8.25
CA LEU A 87 -4.39 6.67 7.21
C LEU A 87 -3.99 5.92 5.93
N THR A 88 -3.24 4.83 6.07
CA THR A 88 -2.82 3.94 4.98
C THR A 88 -4.03 3.26 4.35
N LYS A 89 -4.96 2.75 5.16
CA LYS A 89 -6.24 2.22 4.64
C LYS A 89 -7.02 3.28 3.86
N ARG A 90 -7.13 4.52 4.36
CA ARG A 90 -7.82 5.61 3.66
C ARG A 90 -7.18 5.88 2.29
N ARG A 91 -5.85 5.91 2.20
CA ARG A 91 -5.11 6.09 0.94
C ARG A 91 -5.39 4.95 -0.04
N ILE A 92 -5.32 3.70 0.41
CA ILE A 92 -5.63 2.53 -0.42
C ILE A 92 -7.10 2.57 -0.88
N ARG A 93 -8.05 2.88 0.00
CA ARG A 93 -9.47 2.99 -0.39
C ARG A 93 -9.72 4.11 -1.39
N LYS A 94 -9.07 5.27 -1.22
CA LYS A 94 -9.17 6.37 -2.19
C LYS A 94 -8.68 5.93 -3.56
N PHE A 95 -7.53 5.23 -3.61
CA PHE A 95 -7.03 4.60 -4.84
C PHE A 95 -8.06 3.64 -5.43
N LEU A 96 -8.48 2.62 -4.67
CA LEU A 96 -9.42 1.60 -5.13
C LEU A 96 -10.78 2.13 -5.60
N ARG A 97 -11.23 3.30 -5.12
CA ARG A 97 -12.46 3.95 -5.59
C ARG A 97 -12.24 4.80 -6.84
N GLY A 98 -11.04 5.36 -7.01
CA GLY A 98 -10.67 6.13 -8.21
C GLY A 98 -10.43 5.25 -9.43
N PHE A 99 -10.06 3.99 -9.20
CA PHE A 99 -9.92 2.97 -10.24
C PHE A 99 -11.12 2.03 -10.20
N HIS A 100 -11.64 1.60 -11.35
CA HIS A 100 -12.79 0.69 -11.41
C HIS A 100 -12.31 -0.75 -11.14
N VAL A 101 -11.88 -1.02 -9.92
CA VAL A 101 -11.33 -2.32 -9.50
C VAL A 101 -12.46 -3.32 -9.30
N ASP A 102 -12.29 -4.54 -9.80
CA ASP A 102 -13.23 -5.63 -9.55
C ASP A 102 -13.38 -5.86 -8.03
N PRO A 103 -14.61 -5.71 -7.47
CA PRO A 103 -14.87 -5.91 -6.05
C PRO A 103 -14.54 -7.33 -5.55
N ASP A 104 -14.57 -8.33 -6.42
CA ASP A 104 -14.27 -9.72 -6.13
C ASP A 104 -12.81 -10.10 -6.42
N LEU A 105 -11.98 -9.15 -6.84
CA LEU A 105 -10.54 -9.35 -6.93
C LEU A 105 -9.95 -9.65 -5.55
N THR A 106 -9.08 -10.65 -5.51
CA THR A 106 -8.31 -10.95 -4.31
C THR A 106 -7.19 -9.93 -4.14
N MET A 107 -7.11 -9.35 -2.95
CA MET A 107 -6.07 -8.43 -2.54
C MET A 107 -5.24 -9.04 -1.41
N ILE A 108 -3.92 -8.99 -1.55
CA ILE A 108 -2.95 -9.41 -0.55
C ILE A 108 -2.23 -8.16 -0.05
N ILE A 109 -2.39 -7.85 1.23
CA ILE A 109 -1.71 -6.73 1.89
C ILE A 109 -0.56 -7.27 2.73
N ASN A 110 0.67 -6.88 2.40
CA ASN A 110 1.89 -7.20 3.12
C ASN A 110 2.35 -6.00 3.95
N GLU A 111 2.36 -6.16 5.28
CA GLU A 111 2.80 -5.17 6.25
C GLU A 111 4.29 -5.40 6.58
N LEU A 112 5.19 -4.76 5.84
CA LEU A 112 6.63 -5.00 5.92
C LEU A 112 7.24 -4.66 7.29
N GLY A 113 6.68 -3.67 7.99
CA GLY A 113 7.13 -3.28 9.33
C GLY A 113 6.77 -4.28 10.43
N THR A 114 5.80 -5.17 10.19
CA THR A 114 5.38 -6.20 11.16
C THR A 114 5.57 -7.63 10.67
N GLY A 115 5.91 -7.83 9.39
CA GLY A 115 6.00 -9.14 8.74
C GLY A 115 4.65 -9.83 8.49
N LYS A 116 3.52 -9.15 8.76
CA LYS A 116 2.18 -9.74 8.59
C LYS A 116 1.73 -9.67 7.14
N SER A 117 0.98 -10.68 6.71
CA SER A 117 0.30 -10.70 5.41
C SER A 117 -1.18 -11.01 5.61
N ARG A 118 -2.04 -10.33 4.85
CA ARG A 118 -3.50 -10.48 4.91
C ARG A 118 -4.05 -10.65 3.51
N ARG A 119 -4.89 -11.67 3.30
CA ARG A 119 -5.62 -11.89 2.05
C ARG A 119 -7.10 -11.59 2.25
N MET A 120 -7.68 -10.79 1.37
CA MET A 120 -9.11 -10.46 1.42
C MET A 120 -9.62 -10.01 0.05
N LYS A 121 -10.93 -10.00 -0.15
CA LYS A 121 -11.55 -9.42 -1.34
C LYS A 121 -11.55 -7.88 -1.26
N VAL A 122 -11.44 -7.21 -2.40
CA VAL A 122 -11.48 -5.74 -2.49
C VAL A 122 -12.75 -5.18 -1.84
N LYS A 123 -13.92 -5.78 -2.10
CA LYS A 123 -15.20 -5.38 -1.48
C LYS A 123 -15.16 -5.39 0.05
N LYS A 124 -14.51 -6.39 0.64
CA LYS A 124 -14.35 -6.52 2.10
C LYS A 124 -13.44 -5.44 2.67
N PHE A 125 -12.46 -4.97 1.91
CA PHE A 125 -11.58 -3.87 2.33
C PHE A 125 -12.25 -2.50 2.22
N LEU A 126 -13.10 -2.32 1.20
CA LEU A 126 -13.84 -1.09 0.95
C LEU A 126 -14.97 -0.85 1.95
N ASN A 127 -15.57 -1.91 2.50
CA ASN A 127 -16.63 -1.86 3.51
C ASN A 127 -16.06 -2.05 4.92
N PRO A 128 -15.82 -0.97 5.69
CA PRO A 128 -15.28 -1.07 7.04
C PRO A 128 -16.27 -1.67 8.05
N CYS A 129 -17.57 -1.75 7.72
CA CYS A 129 -18.62 -2.20 8.64
C CYS A 129 -18.49 -3.68 9.07
N ASP A 130 -17.70 -4.49 8.36
CA ASP A 130 -17.53 -5.92 8.66
C ASP A 130 -16.33 -6.25 9.56
N TYR A 131 -15.60 -5.23 10.05
CA TYR A 131 -14.52 -5.44 11.00
C TYR A 131 -14.84 -4.70 12.31
N PRO A 132 -15.00 -5.40 13.44
CA PRO A 132 -15.04 -4.73 14.72
C PRO A 132 -13.70 -4.03 14.91
N LEU A 133 -13.70 -2.71 14.82
CA LEU A 133 -12.60 -1.93 15.36
C LEU A 133 -12.56 -2.27 16.87
N PRO A 134 -11.40 -2.58 17.46
CA PRO A 134 -11.25 -2.55 18.89
C PRO A 134 -11.37 -1.08 19.33
N VAL A 135 -12.61 -0.60 19.44
CA VAL A 135 -12.90 0.68 20.08
C VAL A 135 -12.74 0.41 21.56
N PHE A 136 -11.67 0.93 22.15
CA PHE A 136 -11.58 1.08 23.60
C PHE A 136 -12.84 1.83 24.06
N GLY A 137 -13.73 1.11 24.76
CA GLY A 137 -14.81 1.70 25.57
C GLY A 137 -16.18 1.93 24.94
N PHE A 138 -16.38 1.89 23.61
CA PHE A 138 -17.72 2.16 23.03
C PHE A 138 -18.08 1.25 21.85
N ARG A 139 -19.17 0.48 22.01
CA ARG A 139 -19.78 -0.32 20.93
C ARG A 139 -20.59 0.58 20.01
N ILE A 140 -20.00 1.07 18.92
CA ILE A 140 -20.75 1.70 17.83
C ILE A 140 -21.09 0.60 16.81
N LYS A 141 -22.35 0.16 16.76
CA LYS A 141 -22.88 -0.61 15.61
C LYS A 141 -23.17 0.38 14.48
N GLY A 142 -22.24 0.52 13.54
CA GLY A 142 -22.49 1.26 12.30
C GLY A 142 -23.25 0.39 11.32
N THR A 143 -24.53 0.68 11.08
CA THR A 143 -25.24 0.22 9.87
C THR A 143 -24.98 1.22 8.75
N CYS A 144 -24.92 0.73 7.51
CA CYS A 144 -24.52 1.50 6.32
C CYS A 144 -25.43 2.69 5.96
N ASP A 145 -26.54 2.91 6.68
CA ASP A 145 -27.45 4.03 6.49
C ASP A 145 -27.41 4.99 7.68
N GLY A 146 -26.51 5.98 7.59
CA GLY A 146 -26.49 7.13 8.49
C GLY A 146 -26.02 6.82 9.92
N PHE A 147 -25.03 7.57 10.40
CA PHE A 147 -24.65 7.55 11.81
C PHE A 147 -25.80 8.12 12.66
N ARG A 148 -26.64 7.28 13.26
CA ARG A 148 -27.44 7.67 14.42
C ARG A 148 -26.61 7.43 15.67
N PHE A 149 -26.22 8.52 16.32
CA PHE A 149 -25.66 8.48 17.66
C PHE A 149 -26.79 8.13 18.64
N VAL A 150 -26.65 7.03 19.36
CA VAL A 150 -27.46 6.76 20.55
C VAL A 150 -26.53 7.00 21.73
N ILE A 151 -26.75 8.10 22.45
CA ILE A 151 -26.12 8.37 23.74
C ILE A 151 -26.97 7.61 24.76
N GLY A 152 -26.36 6.63 25.42
CA GLY A 152 -26.88 5.97 26.62
C GLY A 152 -26.05 6.37 27.82
#